data_AF-A0A318KNL1-F1
#
_entry.id   AF-A0A318KNL1-F1
#
_cell.length_a   1.000
_cell.length_b   1.000
_cell.length_c   1.000
_cell.angle_alpha   90.00
_cell.angle_beta   90.00
_cell.angle_gamma   90.00
#
_symmetry.space_group_name_H-M   'P 1'
#
loop_
_entity.id
_entity.type
_entity.pdbx_description
1 polymer ?
#
loop_
_entity_poly.entity_id
_entity_poly.type
_entity_poly.pdbx_seq_one_letter_code
_entity_poly.pdbx_strand_id
1 'polypeptide(L)'
;MKEKYKIKTEEYSFNIVASQLESVRCKNIEKTGYRIYENNFLGVSGILGEGSDEEGFRQARENLKLKIPYPFEPTKGIKKIRDLTSEKINPKQMIQDLEAYLSECRQLYPEFIFSNKVNWTVITIELTNESGTQLINRDQYLAASILLKHVDSADIFESAIEFASRSWDMALLRKETKAMLTGMRTAVDLPEDAVILTNWGLPAQKIITDLSGKAMGYQTSLFKDKMGEQVFNPEFSLIQTSADSQLMAPFFDAEGTVQEKDLPIIDQGRIVRCYTDKQCAQQFSYECSGAADGNYDDVPTLGCPNLDLRPNGKTVKELLDGRLGIIIVAASGGDTSPAGNFATPVQYALLTDGEQMLGHLPEFQISGSIYDLFGKDYIGYSSDKLIFNQNLLAIRAKIQKLN
;
A
#
# COMPACT_ATOMS: atom_id res chain seq x y z
N MET A 1 -8.86 31.43 -10.10
CA MET A 1 -9.68 30.19 -10.17
C MET A 1 -9.68 29.53 -8.79
N LYS A 2 -10.84 29.13 -8.27
CA LYS A 2 -10.98 28.42 -7.00
C LYS A 2 -11.06 26.90 -7.19
N GLU A 3 -10.39 26.15 -6.33
CA GLU A 3 -10.51 24.69 -6.22
C GLU A 3 -10.57 24.27 -4.75
N LYS A 4 -11.33 23.20 -4.50
CA LYS A 4 -11.51 22.60 -3.19
C LYS A 4 -11.15 21.12 -3.27
N TYR A 5 -10.27 20.68 -2.37
CA TYR A 5 -9.85 19.29 -2.21
C TYR A 5 -10.26 18.81 -0.82
N LYS A 6 -11.09 17.79 -0.73
CA LYS A 6 -11.75 17.39 0.51
C LYS A 6 -11.53 15.91 0.80
N ILE A 7 -11.13 15.60 2.02
CA ILE A 7 -10.97 14.24 2.51
C ILE A 7 -11.90 14.05 3.71
N LYS A 8 -12.79 13.09 3.64
CA LYS A 8 -13.64 12.65 4.75
C LYS A 8 -13.28 11.23 5.13
N THR A 9 -13.10 10.98 6.42
CA THR A 9 -12.80 9.65 6.96
C THR A 9 -13.72 9.37 8.13
N GLU A 10 -14.52 8.32 8.00
CA GLU A 10 -15.27 7.71 9.08
C GLU A 10 -14.61 6.37 9.42
N GLU A 11 -14.15 6.21 10.65
CA GLU A 11 -13.37 5.04 11.08
C GLU A 11 -13.88 4.53 12.42
N TYR A 12 -14.10 3.23 12.50
CA TYR A 12 -14.37 2.49 13.73
C TYR A 12 -13.14 1.63 14.04
N SER A 13 -12.48 1.92 15.15
CA SER A 13 -11.33 1.15 15.65
C SER A 13 -11.75 0.32 16.85
N PHE A 14 -11.65 -1.00 16.69
CA PHE A 14 -11.98 -2.02 17.67
C PHE A 14 -10.69 -2.45 18.38
N ASN A 15 -10.49 -2.01 19.61
CA ASN A 15 -9.28 -2.27 20.39
C ASN A 15 -9.37 -3.63 21.09
N ILE A 16 -8.35 -4.46 20.88
CA ILE A 16 -8.25 -5.81 21.43
C ILE A 16 -7.14 -5.83 22.47
N VAL A 17 -7.47 -6.27 23.68
CA VAL A 17 -6.53 -6.41 24.80
C VAL A 17 -6.76 -7.75 25.46
N ALA A 18 -5.69 -8.51 25.68
CA ALA A 18 -5.73 -9.82 26.32
C ALA A 18 -6.81 -10.75 25.71
N SER A 19 -6.86 -10.80 24.38
CA SER A 19 -7.83 -11.58 23.60
C SER A 19 -9.29 -11.18 23.81
N GLN A 20 -9.58 -9.96 24.28
CA GLN A 20 -10.93 -9.44 24.46
C GLN A 20 -11.08 -8.09 23.75
N LEU A 21 -12.29 -7.82 23.27
CA LEU A 21 -12.63 -6.50 22.75
C LEU A 21 -12.81 -5.57 23.95
N GLU A 22 -11.90 -4.60 24.10
CA GLU A 22 -11.87 -3.71 25.26
C GLU A 22 -12.67 -2.42 24.99
N SER A 23 -12.48 -1.83 23.81
CA SER A 23 -13.12 -0.56 23.47
C SER A 23 -13.35 -0.43 21.98
N VAL A 24 -14.31 0.41 21.61
CA VAL A 24 -14.54 0.83 20.23
C VAL A 24 -14.47 2.35 20.17
N ARG A 25 -13.57 2.86 19.33
CA ARG A 25 -13.42 4.29 19.07
C ARG A 25 -13.98 4.60 17.70
N CYS A 26 -14.89 5.58 17.64
CA CYS A 26 -15.31 6.18 16.39
C CYS A 26 -14.52 7.48 16.15
N LYS A 27 -14.11 7.67 14.90
CA LYS A 27 -13.42 8.85 14.41
C LYS A 27 -14.14 9.29 13.14
N ASN A 28 -14.61 10.54 13.15
CA ASN A 28 -15.16 11.19 11.96
C ASN A 28 -14.35 12.47 11.74
N ILE A 29 -13.52 12.47 10.69
CA ILE A 29 -12.65 13.61 10.35
C ILE A 29 -13.00 14.10 8.97
N GLU A 30 -13.19 15.41 8.89
CA GLU A 30 -13.26 16.15 7.65
C GLU A 30 -12.03 17.05 7.54
N LYS A 31 -11.37 17.04 6.38
CA LYS A 31 -10.24 17.91 6.03
C LYS A 31 -10.54 18.56 4.70
N THR A 32 -10.50 19.88 4.63
CA THR A 32 -10.82 20.63 3.41
C THR A 32 -9.70 21.58 3.07
N GLY A 33 -9.06 21.35 1.93
CA GLY A 33 -8.09 22.22 1.28
C GLY A 33 -8.74 23.19 0.31
N TYR A 34 -8.27 24.43 0.32
CA TYR A 34 -8.71 25.49 -0.59
C TYR A 34 -7.52 26.01 -1.37
N ARG A 35 -7.68 26.12 -2.69
CA ARG A 35 -6.63 26.60 -3.59
C ARG A 35 -7.14 27.75 -4.44
N ILE A 36 -6.32 28.79 -4.55
CA ILE A 36 -6.51 29.92 -5.46
C ILE A 36 -5.36 29.94 -6.47
N TYR A 37 -5.71 29.73 -7.74
CA TYR A 37 -4.79 29.89 -8.87
C TYR A 37 -4.93 31.32 -9.42
N GLU A 38 -3.84 32.09 -9.39
CA GLU A 38 -3.82 33.48 -9.88
C GLU A 38 -2.40 33.88 -10.33
N ASN A 39 -2.26 34.40 -11.56
CA ASN A 39 -1.00 34.91 -12.11
C ASN A 39 0.21 33.95 -11.99
N ASN A 40 0.00 32.66 -12.27
CA ASN A 40 1.00 31.58 -12.11
C ASN A 40 1.48 31.37 -10.66
N PHE A 41 0.72 31.83 -9.67
CA PHE A 41 0.95 31.54 -8.26
C PHE A 41 -0.20 30.75 -7.67
N LEU A 42 0.12 29.90 -6.69
CA LEU A 42 -0.86 29.16 -5.91
C LEU A 42 -0.92 29.71 -4.48
N GLY A 43 -2.12 30.09 -4.06
CA GLY A 43 -2.44 30.30 -2.65
C GLY A 43 -3.17 29.07 -2.11
N VAL A 44 -2.70 28.52 -1.00
CA VAL A 44 -3.30 27.33 -0.36
C VAL A 44 -3.68 27.65 1.08
N SER A 45 -4.79 27.09 1.55
CA SER A 45 -5.18 27.03 2.96
C SER A 45 -5.89 25.72 3.24
N GLY A 46 -6.08 25.40 4.52
CA GLY A 46 -6.87 24.24 4.92
C GLY A 46 -7.68 24.49 6.18
N ILE A 47 -8.76 23.72 6.31
CA ILE A 47 -9.61 23.66 7.49
C ILE A 47 -9.73 22.20 7.92
N LEU A 48 -9.48 21.94 9.20
CA LEU A 48 -9.73 20.66 9.86
C LEU A 48 -11.07 20.74 10.59
N GLY A 49 -11.98 19.82 10.30
CA GLY A 49 -13.36 19.81 10.80
C GLY A 49 -14.31 20.66 9.94
N GLU A 50 -15.43 21.05 10.54
CA GLU A 50 -16.42 21.92 9.89
C GLU A 50 -15.88 23.35 9.76
N GLY A 51 -16.12 23.99 8.61
CA GLY A 51 -15.80 25.39 8.41
C GLY A 51 -16.42 26.00 7.16
N SER A 52 -16.29 27.31 7.04
CA SER A 52 -16.85 28.06 5.92
C SER A 52 -15.93 28.03 4.69
N ASP A 53 -16.48 27.65 3.53
CA ASP A 53 -15.80 27.78 2.24
C ASP A 53 -15.31 29.21 1.99
N GLU A 54 -16.06 30.22 2.43
CA GLU A 54 -15.70 31.63 2.28
C GLU A 54 -14.39 31.97 3.01
N GLU A 55 -14.27 31.50 4.26
CA GLU A 55 -13.09 31.71 5.09
C GLU A 55 -11.88 30.96 4.53
N GLY A 56 -12.07 29.71 4.10
CA GLY A 56 -11.03 28.92 3.45
C GLY A 56 -10.45 29.61 2.22
N PHE A 57 -11.31 30.06 1.30
CA PHE A 57 -10.88 30.77 0.10
C PHE A 57 -10.30 32.16 0.40
N ARG A 58 -10.78 32.86 1.44
CA ARG A 58 -10.18 34.13 1.91
C ARG A 58 -8.73 33.91 2.33
N GLN A 59 -8.47 32.90 3.17
CA GLN A 59 -7.12 32.59 3.65
C GLN A 59 -6.20 32.13 2.50
N ALA A 60 -6.71 31.30 1.59
CA ALA A 60 -5.94 30.86 0.42
C ALA A 60 -5.57 32.05 -0.48
N ARG A 61 -6.49 33.02 -0.66
CA ARG A 61 -6.22 34.26 -1.40
C ARG A 61 -5.16 35.12 -0.72
N GLU A 62 -5.21 35.26 0.61
CA GLU A 62 -4.16 35.97 1.36
C GLU A 62 -2.79 35.33 1.19
N ASN A 63 -2.74 33.99 1.11
CA ASN A 63 -1.51 33.24 0.93
C ASN A 63 -0.88 33.37 -0.46
N LEU A 64 -1.57 33.97 -1.45
CA LEU A 64 -0.94 34.37 -2.73
C LEU A 64 0.23 35.33 -2.53
N LYS A 65 0.27 36.09 -1.41
CA LYS A 65 1.41 36.97 -1.07
C LYS A 65 2.73 36.22 -0.92
N LEU A 66 2.68 34.91 -0.66
CA LEU A 66 3.86 34.03 -0.57
C LEU A 66 4.48 33.75 -1.94
N LYS A 67 3.78 34.04 -3.05
CA LYS A 67 4.25 33.89 -4.43
C LYS A 67 4.82 32.50 -4.74
N ILE A 68 4.13 31.45 -4.28
CA ILE A 68 4.51 30.06 -4.57
C ILE A 68 4.28 29.80 -6.08
N PRO A 69 5.33 29.59 -6.89
CA PRO A 69 5.19 29.43 -8.34
C PRO A 69 4.41 28.16 -8.67
N TYR A 70 3.38 28.30 -9.46
CA TYR A 70 2.53 27.20 -9.91
C TYR A 70 1.86 27.58 -11.24
N PRO A 71 2.53 27.37 -12.39
CA PRO A 71 2.05 27.79 -13.70
C PRO A 71 1.03 26.82 -14.33
N PHE A 72 0.42 25.94 -13.52
CA PHE A 72 -0.51 24.92 -14.00
C PHE A 72 -1.94 25.32 -13.74
N GLU A 73 -2.80 25.07 -14.72
CA GLU A 73 -4.24 25.25 -14.56
C GLU A 73 -4.86 24.04 -13.83
N PRO A 74 -5.92 24.26 -13.04
CA PRO A 74 -6.69 23.16 -12.49
C PRO A 74 -7.41 22.40 -13.60
N THR A 75 -7.69 21.11 -13.36
CA THR A 75 -8.45 20.26 -14.28
C THR A 75 -9.80 20.88 -14.62
N LYS A 76 -10.24 20.80 -15.89
CA LYS A 76 -11.46 21.49 -16.36
C LYS A 76 -12.53 20.52 -16.85
N GLY A 77 -13.78 20.74 -16.44
CA GLY A 77 -14.97 20.09 -17.00
C GLY A 77 -15.14 18.58 -16.78
N ILE A 78 -14.28 17.93 -15.98
CA ILE A 78 -14.39 16.47 -15.75
C ILE A 78 -15.32 16.20 -14.58
N LYS A 79 -16.38 15.42 -14.81
CA LYS A 79 -17.28 14.94 -13.75
C LYS A 79 -17.23 13.42 -13.68
N LYS A 80 -16.69 12.87 -12.60
CA LYS A 80 -16.58 11.43 -12.40
C LYS A 80 -16.74 11.10 -10.92
N ILE A 81 -17.56 10.08 -10.64
CA ILE A 81 -17.81 9.58 -9.29
C ILE A 81 -17.52 8.08 -9.33
N ARG A 82 -16.72 7.61 -8.39
CA ARG A 82 -16.52 6.20 -8.10
C ARG A 82 -16.86 5.94 -6.66
N ASP A 83 -17.80 5.03 -6.42
CA ASP A 83 -18.17 4.57 -5.09
C ASP A 83 -17.94 3.05 -5.03
N LEU A 84 -16.92 2.64 -4.28
CA LEU A 84 -16.55 1.25 -4.04
C LEU A 84 -17.12 0.72 -2.71
N THR A 85 -18.02 1.47 -2.06
CA THR A 85 -18.70 1.02 -0.85
C THR A 85 -19.81 0.04 -1.17
N SER A 86 -19.85 -1.06 -0.43
CA SER A 86 -20.87 -2.11 -0.57
C SER A 86 -21.63 -2.39 0.71
N GLU A 87 -21.11 -1.94 1.86
CA GLU A 87 -21.64 -2.29 3.18
C GLU A 87 -22.04 -1.04 3.95
N LYS A 88 -23.18 -1.14 4.64
CA LYS A 88 -23.55 -0.12 5.62
C LYS A 88 -22.83 -0.41 6.93
N ILE A 89 -22.22 0.61 7.50
CA ILE A 89 -21.59 0.54 8.81
C ILE A 89 -22.64 0.09 9.84
N ASN A 90 -22.37 -1.00 10.54
CA ASN A 90 -23.20 -1.50 11.64
C ASN A 90 -22.30 -1.87 12.83
N PRO A 91 -21.93 -0.89 13.67
CA PRO A 91 -20.96 -1.11 14.75
C PRO A 91 -21.42 -2.17 15.75
N LYS A 92 -22.73 -2.29 15.98
CA LYS A 92 -23.29 -3.29 16.89
C LYS A 92 -23.05 -4.72 16.39
N GLN A 93 -23.26 -4.96 15.10
CA GLN A 93 -22.99 -6.27 14.49
C GLN A 93 -21.49 -6.56 14.46
N MET A 94 -20.67 -5.56 14.08
CA MET A 94 -19.21 -5.69 14.04
C MET A 94 -18.62 -6.04 15.41
N ILE A 95 -19.13 -5.44 16.49
CA ILE A 95 -18.78 -5.80 17.88
C ILE A 95 -19.10 -7.27 18.14
N GLN A 96 -20.33 -7.71 17.85
CA GLN A 96 -20.77 -9.09 18.09
C GLN A 96 -19.92 -10.11 17.31
N ASP A 97 -19.60 -9.80 16.06
CA ASP A 97 -18.79 -10.68 15.22
C ASP A 97 -17.36 -10.82 15.75
N LEU A 98 -16.75 -9.71 16.18
CA LEU A 98 -15.40 -9.70 16.75
C LEU A 98 -15.36 -10.39 18.12
N GLU A 99 -16.35 -10.17 18.98
CA GLU A 99 -16.46 -10.87 20.27
C GLU A 99 -16.58 -12.38 20.07
N ALA A 100 -17.39 -12.82 19.10
CA ALA A 100 -17.53 -14.22 18.74
C ALA A 100 -16.22 -14.80 18.20
N TYR A 101 -15.54 -14.09 17.29
CA TYR A 101 -14.22 -14.47 16.77
C TYR A 101 -13.17 -14.58 17.88
N LEU A 102 -13.09 -13.62 18.79
CA LEU A 102 -12.14 -13.66 19.91
C LEU A 102 -12.49 -14.77 20.91
N SER A 103 -13.77 -15.06 21.12
CA SER A 103 -14.21 -16.20 21.93
C SER A 103 -13.77 -17.53 21.34
N GLU A 104 -13.96 -17.70 20.04
CA GLU A 104 -13.45 -18.85 19.29
C GLU A 104 -11.92 -18.96 19.40
N CYS A 105 -11.21 -17.84 19.25
CA CYS A 105 -9.74 -17.83 19.38
C CYS A 105 -9.27 -18.32 20.75
N ARG A 106 -9.90 -17.85 21.84
CA ARG A 106 -9.58 -18.32 23.21
C ARG A 106 -9.85 -19.80 23.42
N GLN A 107 -10.83 -20.37 22.72
CA GLN A 107 -11.17 -21.80 22.81
C GLN A 107 -10.22 -22.67 21.98
N LEU A 108 -9.87 -22.26 20.76
CA LEU A 108 -9.09 -23.06 19.82
C LEU A 108 -7.57 -22.87 19.95
N TYR A 109 -7.16 -21.72 20.48
CA TYR A 109 -5.76 -21.30 20.58
C TYR A 109 -5.46 -20.71 21.98
N PRO A 110 -5.74 -21.46 23.07
CA PRO A 110 -5.57 -20.96 24.45
C PRO A 110 -4.10 -20.61 24.81
N GLU A 111 -3.13 -21.10 24.03
CA GLU A 111 -1.71 -20.81 24.17
C GLU A 111 -1.30 -19.43 23.59
N PHE A 112 -2.21 -18.74 22.90
CA PHE A 112 -1.96 -17.43 22.31
C PHE A 112 -2.85 -16.32 22.90
N ILE A 113 -2.25 -15.14 23.02
CA ILE A 113 -2.88 -13.89 23.43
C ILE A 113 -2.96 -12.98 22.20
N PHE A 114 -4.15 -12.43 21.94
CA PHE A 114 -4.43 -11.56 20.81
C PHE A 114 -4.56 -10.12 21.31
N SER A 115 -3.94 -9.16 20.62
CA SER A 115 -4.03 -7.74 21.00
C SER A 115 -3.93 -6.79 19.81
N ASN A 116 -3.92 -5.48 20.07
CA ASN A 116 -3.90 -4.38 19.10
C ASN A 116 -5.30 -4.06 18.55
N LYS A 117 -5.56 -4.15 17.23
CA LYS A 117 -6.84 -3.63 16.71
C LYS A 117 -7.29 -4.20 15.38
N VAL A 118 -8.59 -4.03 15.15
CA VAL A 118 -9.24 -4.15 13.85
C VAL A 118 -9.90 -2.80 13.55
N ASN A 119 -9.79 -2.31 12.32
CA ASN A 119 -10.40 -1.04 11.91
C ASN A 119 -11.36 -1.27 10.73
N TRP A 120 -12.51 -0.58 10.76
CA TRP A 120 -13.36 -0.38 9.58
C TRP A 120 -13.34 1.09 9.21
N THR A 121 -12.92 1.40 7.98
CA THR A 121 -12.75 2.77 7.51
C THR A 121 -13.55 3.00 6.24
N VAL A 122 -14.30 4.09 6.18
CA VAL A 122 -14.89 4.65 4.96
C VAL A 122 -14.19 5.96 4.68
N ILE A 123 -13.62 6.09 3.48
CA ILE A 123 -12.90 7.29 3.04
C ILE A 123 -13.55 7.86 1.78
N THR A 124 -13.73 9.17 1.75
CA THR A 124 -14.15 9.91 0.55
C THR A 124 -13.12 10.98 0.24
N ILE A 125 -12.61 11.00 -0.99
CA ILE A 125 -11.72 12.03 -1.53
C ILE A 125 -12.49 12.75 -2.63
N GLU A 126 -12.60 14.07 -2.53
CA GLU A 126 -13.35 14.92 -3.46
C GLU A 126 -12.47 16.06 -3.98
N LEU A 127 -12.53 16.35 -5.28
CA LEU A 127 -11.90 17.53 -5.89
C LEU A 127 -12.93 18.27 -6.75
N THR A 128 -13.15 19.55 -6.46
CA THR A 128 -14.12 20.40 -7.18
C THR A 128 -13.53 21.77 -7.50
N ASN A 129 -13.89 22.36 -8.64
CA ASN A 129 -13.43 23.72 -8.97
C ASN A 129 -14.41 24.53 -9.83
N GLU A 130 -14.15 25.83 -9.94
CA GLU A 130 -14.94 26.79 -10.71
C GLU A 130 -14.92 26.53 -12.23
N SER A 131 -14.04 25.65 -12.73
CA SER A 131 -14.01 25.21 -14.14
C SER A 131 -14.93 24.01 -14.41
N GLY A 132 -15.82 23.66 -13.49
CA GLY A 132 -16.83 22.62 -13.68
C GLY A 132 -16.35 21.19 -13.41
N THR A 133 -15.16 21.02 -12.83
CA THR A 133 -14.65 19.70 -12.41
C THR A 133 -15.29 19.25 -11.10
N GLN A 134 -15.64 17.96 -11.05
CA GLN A 134 -16.12 17.25 -9.86
C GLN A 134 -15.62 15.80 -9.92
N LEU A 135 -14.62 15.49 -9.10
CA LEU A 135 -14.06 14.15 -8.96
C LEU A 135 -14.36 13.66 -7.54
N ILE A 136 -14.99 12.49 -7.40
CA ILE A 136 -15.32 11.90 -6.10
C ILE A 136 -14.92 10.44 -6.12
N ASN A 137 -14.02 10.06 -5.21
CA ASN A 137 -13.67 8.67 -4.96
C ASN A 137 -14.08 8.29 -3.54
N ARG A 138 -14.94 7.29 -3.41
CA ARG A 138 -15.33 6.71 -2.13
C ARG A 138 -14.91 5.25 -2.06
N ASP A 139 -14.27 4.87 -0.96
CA ASP A 139 -13.82 3.51 -0.69
C ASP A 139 -14.11 3.14 0.77
N GLN A 140 -14.15 1.84 1.05
CA GLN A 140 -14.29 1.30 2.40
C GLN A 140 -13.31 0.14 2.60
N TYR A 141 -12.86 -0.11 3.82
CA TYR A 141 -12.05 -1.30 4.08
C TYR A 141 -12.00 -1.68 5.56
N LEU A 142 -11.91 -2.98 5.77
CA LEU A 142 -11.42 -3.64 6.95
C LEU A 142 -9.89 -3.65 6.91
N ALA A 143 -9.24 -3.27 8.01
CA ALA A 143 -7.82 -3.49 8.25
C ALA A 143 -7.63 -4.20 9.59
N ALA A 144 -7.12 -5.43 9.56
CA ALA A 144 -6.75 -6.18 10.76
C ALA A 144 -5.25 -6.05 11.00
N SER A 145 -4.87 -5.67 12.22
CA SER A 145 -3.50 -5.74 12.73
C SER A 145 -3.59 -6.30 14.14
N ILE A 146 -3.62 -7.62 14.24
CA ILE A 146 -3.80 -8.34 15.51
C ILE A 146 -2.46 -8.95 15.90
N LEU A 147 -1.86 -8.43 16.97
CA LEU A 147 -0.61 -8.97 17.50
C LEU A 147 -0.86 -10.30 18.20
N LEU A 148 0.06 -11.24 17.98
CA LEU A 148 0.06 -12.59 18.53
C LEU A 148 1.19 -12.72 19.53
N LYS A 149 0.85 -13.13 20.76
CA LYS A 149 1.79 -13.40 21.85
C LYS A 149 1.58 -14.82 22.40
N HIS A 150 2.63 -15.62 22.56
CA HIS A 150 2.54 -16.89 23.29
C HIS A 150 2.44 -16.62 24.80
N VAL A 151 1.61 -17.40 25.51
CA VAL A 151 1.37 -17.18 26.95
C VAL A 151 2.66 -17.27 27.78
N ASP A 152 3.56 -18.17 27.40
CA ASP A 152 4.85 -18.40 28.09
C ASP A 152 5.98 -17.45 27.63
N SER A 153 5.74 -16.61 26.63
CA SER A 153 6.74 -15.69 26.11
C SER A 153 6.88 -14.44 26.99
N ALA A 154 8.11 -13.96 27.14
CA ALA A 154 8.42 -12.69 27.79
C ALA A 154 8.30 -11.49 26.83
N ASP A 155 8.21 -11.74 25.53
CA ASP A 155 8.13 -10.69 24.51
C ASP A 155 6.75 -10.03 24.49
N ILE A 156 6.66 -8.82 23.94
CA ILE A 156 5.38 -8.10 23.82
C ILE A 156 4.46 -8.79 22.80
N PHE A 157 5.03 -9.37 21.74
CA PHE A 157 4.40 -10.20 20.71
C PHE A 157 5.49 -10.95 19.93
N GLU A 158 5.16 -12.08 19.29
CA GLU A 158 6.07 -12.78 18.36
C GLU A 158 5.71 -12.56 16.89
N SER A 159 4.42 -12.30 16.59
CA SER A 159 3.96 -12.12 15.22
C SER A 159 2.66 -11.31 15.16
N ALA A 160 2.08 -11.17 13.98
CA ALA A 160 0.82 -10.48 13.76
C ALA A 160 -0.01 -11.12 12.65
N ILE A 161 -1.34 -11.06 12.77
CA ILE A 161 -2.26 -11.27 11.66
C ILE A 161 -2.50 -9.91 11.02
N GLU A 162 -2.04 -9.75 9.79
CA GLU A 162 -2.17 -8.51 9.03
C GLU A 162 -2.85 -8.76 7.69
N PHE A 163 -3.99 -8.11 7.46
CA PHE A 163 -4.57 -8.02 6.12
C PHE A 163 -5.54 -6.85 6.03
N ALA A 164 -5.86 -6.48 4.80
CA ALA A 164 -6.95 -5.56 4.50
C ALA A 164 -7.95 -6.18 3.52
N SER A 165 -9.22 -5.83 3.64
CA SER A 165 -10.29 -6.25 2.72
C SER A 165 -11.28 -5.11 2.51
N ARG A 166 -11.91 -5.03 1.33
CA ARG A 166 -12.97 -4.04 1.06
C ARG A 166 -14.30 -4.38 1.75
N SER A 167 -14.43 -5.59 2.29
CA SER A 167 -15.61 -6.09 3.00
C SER A 167 -15.29 -6.41 4.46
N TRP A 168 -16.32 -6.42 5.32
CA TRP A 168 -16.21 -6.91 6.70
C TRP A 168 -16.11 -8.44 6.73
N ASP A 169 -14.99 -8.96 6.22
CA ASP A 169 -14.80 -10.38 5.95
C ASP A 169 -14.23 -11.14 7.16
N MET A 170 -15.13 -11.47 8.08
CA MET A 170 -14.81 -12.25 9.27
C MET A 170 -14.51 -13.72 8.97
N ALA A 171 -14.88 -14.24 7.79
CA ALA A 171 -14.50 -15.58 7.36
C ALA A 171 -13.03 -15.61 6.93
N LEU A 172 -12.61 -14.60 6.16
CA LEU A 172 -11.21 -14.40 5.81
C LEU A 172 -10.34 -14.19 7.05
N LEU A 173 -10.77 -13.34 8.01
CA LEU A 173 -10.03 -13.18 9.28
C LEU A 173 -9.78 -14.52 9.98
N ARG A 174 -10.80 -15.38 10.09
CA ARG A 174 -10.66 -16.73 10.66
C ARG A 174 -9.71 -17.62 9.86
N LYS A 175 -9.78 -17.58 8.53
CA LYS A 175 -8.89 -18.33 7.64
C LYS A 175 -7.43 -17.92 7.86
N GLU A 176 -7.14 -16.62 7.83
CA GLU A 176 -5.80 -16.04 8.04
C GLU A 176 -5.27 -16.38 9.45
N THR A 177 -6.12 -16.25 10.46
CA THR A 177 -5.82 -16.63 11.85
C THR A 177 -5.41 -18.09 11.95
N LYS A 178 -6.20 -18.99 11.36
CA LYS A 178 -5.90 -20.42 11.37
C LYS A 178 -4.58 -20.70 10.66
N ALA A 179 -4.34 -20.11 9.49
CA ALA A 179 -3.10 -20.30 8.74
C ALA A 179 -1.88 -19.85 9.56
N MET A 180 -1.92 -18.63 10.10
CA MET A 180 -0.85 -18.09 10.94
C MET A 180 -0.56 -18.99 12.13
N LEU A 181 -1.56 -19.28 12.96
CA LEU A 181 -1.37 -20.04 14.21
C LEU A 181 -0.99 -21.50 13.95
N THR A 182 -1.42 -22.09 12.83
CA THR A 182 -0.94 -23.42 12.41
C THR A 182 0.57 -23.39 12.16
N GLY A 183 1.06 -22.38 11.44
CA GLY A 183 2.50 -22.20 11.21
C GLY A 183 3.28 -21.91 12.50
N MET A 184 2.73 -21.09 13.39
CA MET A 184 3.41 -20.71 14.65
C MET A 184 3.63 -21.88 15.62
N ARG A 185 2.86 -22.97 15.52
CA ARG A 185 2.94 -24.11 16.44
C ARG A 185 4.13 -25.03 16.22
N THR A 186 4.79 -24.95 15.07
CA THR A 186 5.83 -25.91 14.69
C THR A 186 7.07 -25.16 14.24
N ALA A 187 8.15 -25.27 15.02
CA ALA A 187 9.46 -24.80 14.58
C ALA A 187 10.02 -25.76 13.51
N VAL A 188 10.52 -25.22 12.41
CA VAL A 188 11.14 -25.99 11.32
C VAL A 188 12.49 -25.37 10.92
N ASP A 189 13.37 -26.21 10.38
CA ASP A 189 14.66 -25.75 9.87
C ASP A 189 14.51 -24.95 8.58
N LEU A 190 15.41 -23.98 8.40
CA LEU A 190 15.50 -23.22 7.16
C LEU A 190 15.99 -24.10 5.99
N PRO A 191 15.17 -24.32 4.96
CA PRO A 191 15.55 -25.11 3.78
C PRO A 191 16.56 -24.35 2.89
N GLU A 192 17.40 -25.11 2.18
CA GLU A 192 18.45 -24.52 1.31
C GLU A 192 17.90 -23.92 0.00
N ASP A 193 16.91 -24.57 -0.62
CA ASP A 193 16.42 -24.23 -1.98
C ASP A 193 15.00 -23.64 -2.01
N ALA A 194 14.57 -22.98 -0.93
CA ALA A 194 13.22 -22.44 -0.87
C ALA A 194 13.06 -21.10 -1.63
N VAL A 195 11.85 -20.90 -2.14
CA VAL A 195 11.43 -19.67 -2.81
C VAL A 195 10.96 -18.66 -1.78
N ILE A 196 11.42 -17.40 -1.88
CA ILE A 196 10.90 -16.33 -1.04
C ILE A 196 9.57 -15.85 -1.60
N LEU A 197 8.55 -15.83 -0.74
CA LEU A 197 7.21 -15.30 -0.98
C LEU A 197 7.03 -14.07 -0.10
N THR A 198 6.79 -12.90 -0.70
CA THR A 198 6.73 -11.64 0.06
C THR A 198 5.82 -10.61 -0.59
N ASN A 199 5.48 -9.54 0.14
CA ASN A 199 4.92 -8.34 -0.47
C ASN A 199 5.96 -7.75 -1.43
N TRP A 200 5.56 -7.45 -2.67
CA TRP A 200 6.48 -7.02 -3.72
C TRP A 200 7.21 -5.71 -3.39
N GLY A 201 6.61 -4.83 -2.57
CA GLY A 201 7.18 -3.56 -2.14
C GLY A 201 8.45 -3.72 -1.31
N LEU A 202 8.59 -4.82 -0.55
CA LEU A 202 9.74 -5.04 0.35
C LEU A 202 11.08 -4.97 -0.42
N PRO A 203 11.31 -5.77 -1.48
CA PRO A 203 12.51 -5.63 -2.31
C PRO A 203 12.42 -4.52 -3.38
N ALA A 204 11.23 -3.98 -3.69
CA ALA A 204 11.02 -3.01 -4.78
C ALA A 204 11.20 -1.54 -4.38
N GLN A 205 11.43 -1.20 -3.10
CA GLN A 205 11.48 0.20 -2.65
C GLN A 205 12.45 1.07 -3.47
N LYS A 206 13.62 0.53 -3.84
CA LYS A 206 14.58 1.23 -4.69
C LYS A 206 14.10 1.39 -6.12
N ILE A 207 13.40 0.38 -6.67
CA ILE A 207 12.77 0.47 -8.00
C ILE A 207 11.75 1.62 -8.01
N ILE A 208 10.87 1.66 -7.00
CA ILE A 208 9.84 2.69 -6.86
C ILE A 208 10.50 4.08 -6.81
N THR A 209 11.41 4.30 -5.87
CA THR A 209 12.03 5.62 -5.67
C THR A 209 12.82 6.12 -6.89
N ASP A 210 13.54 5.22 -7.57
CA ASP A 210 14.37 5.57 -8.74
C ASP A 210 13.58 5.69 -10.04
N LEU A 211 12.32 5.25 -10.07
CA LEU A 211 11.38 5.52 -11.16
C LEU A 211 10.58 6.81 -10.95
N SER A 212 10.86 7.58 -9.90
CA SER A 212 10.32 8.93 -9.80
C SER A 212 10.92 9.82 -10.89
N GLY A 213 10.09 10.67 -11.50
CA GLY A 213 10.56 11.62 -12.50
C GLY A 213 11.58 12.62 -11.96
N LYS A 214 11.55 12.92 -10.65
CA LYS A 214 12.59 13.72 -9.99
C LYS A 214 13.94 13.00 -10.01
N ALA A 215 13.99 11.73 -9.60
CA ALA A 215 15.25 10.97 -9.59
C ALA A 215 15.81 10.79 -11.01
N MET A 216 14.94 10.50 -11.98
CA MET A 216 15.30 10.37 -13.40
C MET A 216 15.78 11.69 -13.99
N GLY A 217 15.01 12.77 -13.78
CA GLY A 217 15.29 14.10 -14.33
C GLY A 217 16.55 14.75 -13.76
N TYR A 218 16.81 14.59 -12.45
CA TYR A 218 18.05 15.04 -11.81
C TYR A 218 19.22 14.06 -11.99
N GLN A 219 19.04 12.96 -12.73
CA GLN A 219 20.07 11.95 -13.00
C GLN A 219 20.67 11.30 -11.72
N THR A 220 19.89 11.25 -10.64
CA THR A 220 20.25 10.56 -9.39
C THR A 220 19.72 9.13 -9.35
N SER A 221 18.80 8.79 -10.24
CA SER A 221 18.25 7.44 -10.41
C SER A 221 19.31 6.43 -10.87
N LEU A 222 19.23 5.21 -10.34
CA LEU A 222 19.94 4.03 -10.85
C LEU A 222 19.55 3.69 -12.30
N PHE A 223 18.39 4.15 -12.77
CA PHE A 223 17.85 3.91 -14.11
C PHE A 223 17.99 5.09 -15.08
N LYS A 224 18.73 6.13 -14.73
CA LYS A 224 18.84 7.37 -15.52
C LYS A 224 19.16 7.16 -17.01
N ASP A 225 19.94 6.13 -17.34
CA ASP A 225 20.35 5.80 -18.71
C ASP A 225 19.68 4.50 -19.22
N LYS A 226 18.57 4.08 -18.58
CA LYS A 226 17.90 2.79 -18.81
C LYS A 226 16.49 2.91 -19.38
N MET A 227 16.04 4.14 -19.69
CA MET A 227 14.75 4.35 -20.34
C MET A 227 14.72 3.63 -21.70
N GLY A 228 13.70 2.80 -21.91
CA GLY A 228 13.56 1.97 -23.09
C GLY A 228 14.43 0.71 -23.09
N GLU A 229 15.28 0.45 -22.10
CA GLU A 229 16.06 -0.79 -22.00
C GLU A 229 15.32 -1.87 -21.22
N GLN A 230 15.49 -3.13 -21.62
CA GLN A 230 15.02 -4.28 -20.86
C GLN A 230 16.07 -4.63 -19.80
N VAL A 231 15.82 -4.24 -18.56
CA VAL A 231 16.76 -4.43 -17.43
C VAL A 231 16.28 -5.48 -16.43
N PHE A 232 15.03 -5.94 -16.57
CA PHE A 232 14.39 -6.93 -15.72
C PHE A 232 13.84 -8.11 -16.54
N ASN A 233 13.24 -9.08 -15.86
CA ASN A 233 12.65 -10.27 -16.46
C ASN A 233 11.50 -9.90 -17.42
N PRO A 234 11.36 -10.54 -18.60
CA PRO A 234 10.22 -10.34 -19.50
C PRO A 234 8.83 -10.59 -18.89
N GLU A 235 8.72 -11.41 -17.85
CA GLU A 235 7.46 -11.64 -17.13
C GLU A 235 7.17 -10.56 -16.07
N PHE A 236 8.14 -9.71 -15.73
CA PHE A 236 7.97 -8.65 -14.74
C PHE A 236 7.38 -7.38 -15.38
N SER A 237 6.26 -6.90 -14.86
CA SER A 237 5.67 -5.61 -15.26
C SER A 237 5.16 -4.86 -14.03
N LEU A 238 5.53 -3.58 -13.95
CA LEU A 238 5.11 -2.64 -12.91
C LEU A 238 4.15 -1.63 -13.55
N ILE A 239 2.97 -1.51 -13.00
CA ILE A 239 1.93 -0.61 -13.48
C ILE A 239 1.59 0.42 -12.41
N GLN A 240 1.33 1.65 -12.83
CA GLN A 240 0.52 2.57 -12.05
C GLN A 240 -0.94 2.21 -12.34
N THR A 241 -1.74 1.95 -11.31
CA THR A 241 -3.10 1.45 -11.48
C THR A 241 -4.09 2.16 -10.56
N SER A 242 -5.27 2.43 -11.09
CA SER A 242 -6.43 2.86 -10.31
C SER A 242 -7.55 1.82 -10.37
N ALA A 243 -7.24 0.55 -10.62
CA ALA A 243 -8.24 -0.51 -10.72
C ALA A 243 -9.08 -0.60 -9.44
N ASP A 244 -10.36 -0.95 -9.58
CA ASP A 244 -11.29 -1.06 -8.45
C ASP A 244 -10.90 -2.20 -7.47
N SER A 245 -10.00 -3.09 -7.86
CA SER A 245 -9.41 -4.09 -6.96
C SER A 245 -8.48 -3.46 -5.93
N GLN A 246 -7.83 -2.33 -6.22
CA GLN A 246 -6.87 -1.66 -5.35
C GLN A 246 -7.55 -0.94 -4.20
N LEU A 247 -7.06 -1.16 -2.97
CA LEU A 247 -7.56 -0.48 -1.78
C LEU A 247 -6.94 0.91 -1.69
N MET A 248 -7.72 1.90 -1.25
CA MET A 248 -7.21 3.24 -0.93
C MET A 248 -6.56 3.99 -2.11
N ALA A 249 -6.85 3.59 -3.35
CA ALA A 249 -6.23 4.14 -4.55
C ALA A 249 -7.23 4.99 -5.34
N PRO A 250 -7.32 6.32 -5.12
CA PRO A 250 -8.21 7.18 -5.90
C PRO A 250 -7.88 7.14 -7.40
N PHE A 251 -8.89 7.30 -8.26
CA PHE A 251 -8.69 7.32 -9.73
C PHE A 251 -8.14 8.65 -10.25
N PHE A 252 -7.79 9.57 -9.35
CA PHE A 252 -7.23 10.86 -9.67
C PHE A 252 -6.22 11.28 -8.60
N ASP A 253 -5.23 12.05 -9.00
CA ASP A 253 -4.18 12.56 -8.13
C ASP A 253 -4.57 13.90 -7.44
N ALA A 254 -3.69 14.44 -6.59
CA ALA A 254 -3.95 15.68 -5.87
C ALA A 254 -4.09 16.93 -6.77
N GLU A 255 -3.73 16.86 -8.06
CA GLU A 255 -3.89 17.91 -9.08
C GLU A 255 -5.14 17.69 -9.95
N GLY A 256 -5.92 16.64 -9.66
CA GLY A 256 -7.10 16.26 -10.42
C GLY A 256 -6.78 15.60 -11.76
N THR A 257 -5.57 15.08 -11.95
CA THR A 257 -5.19 14.27 -13.11
C THR A 257 -5.87 12.91 -12.99
N VAL A 258 -6.78 12.59 -13.92
CA VAL A 258 -7.54 11.33 -13.90
C VAL A 258 -6.75 10.23 -14.59
N GLN A 259 -6.66 9.08 -13.92
CA GLN A 259 -6.16 7.85 -14.51
C GLN A 259 -7.34 7.00 -14.99
N GLU A 260 -7.45 6.81 -16.30
CA GLU A 260 -8.53 5.99 -16.90
C GLU A 260 -8.13 4.53 -17.10
N LYS A 261 -6.84 4.26 -17.22
CA LYS A 261 -6.27 2.95 -17.53
C LYS A 261 -4.98 2.75 -16.76
N ASP A 262 -4.61 1.49 -16.58
CA ASP A 262 -3.30 1.15 -16.06
C ASP A 262 -2.21 1.73 -16.96
N LEU A 263 -1.24 2.42 -16.36
CA LEU A 263 -0.11 3.00 -17.04
C LEU A 263 1.12 2.12 -16.77
N PRO A 264 1.71 1.49 -17.79
CA PRO A 264 2.94 0.74 -17.59
C PRO A 264 4.08 1.69 -17.22
N ILE A 265 4.78 1.37 -16.14
CA ILE A 265 6.04 2.01 -15.74
C ILE A 265 7.20 1.12 -16.18
N ILE A 266 7.07 -0.19 -15.92
CA ILE A 266 7.88 -1.24 -16.50
C ILE A 266 6.94 -2.19 -17.25
N ASP A 267 7.21 -2.44 -18.53
CA ASP A 267 6.45 -3.36 -19.35
C ASP A 267 7.37 -4.47 -19.88
N GLN A 268 7.07 -5.71 -19.52
CA GLN A 268 7.85 -6.90 -19.90
C GLN A 268 9.36 -6.71 -19.65
N GLY A 269 9.69 -6.24 -18.45
CA GLY A 269 11.05 -5.99 -17.99
C GLY A 269 11.72 -4.73 -18.56
N ARG A 270 11.04 -3.98 -19.43
CA ARG A 270 11.52 -2.74 -20.03
C ARG A 270 11.02 -1.53 -19.26
N ILE A 271 11.92 -0.62 -18.88
CA ILE A 271 11.52 0.66 -18.30
C ILE A 271 10.95 1.51 -19.42
N VAL A 272 9.67 1.87 -19.34
CA VAL A 272 8.98 2.62 -20.42
C VAL A 272 8.55 4.01 -19.98
N ARG A 273 8.50 4.27 -18.66
CA ARG A 273 8.07 5.54 -18.09
C ARG A 273 8.65 5.74 -16.68
N CYS A 274 8.74 6.99 -16.26
CA CYS A 274 8.89 7.38 -14.86
C CYS A 274 7.61 8.09 -14.41
N TYR A 275 7.25 8.03 -13.13
CA TYR A 275 6.02 8.69 -12.66
C TYR A 275 6.26 10.17 -12.32
N THR A 276 5.30 11.03 -12.67
CA THR A 276 5.43 12.48 -12.56
C THR A 276 4.10 13.16 -12.19
N ASP A 277 4.18 14.30 -11.52
CA ASP A 277 3.13 15.33 -11.42
C ASP A 277 3.28 16.33 -12.59
N LYS A 278 2.41 17.33 -12.69
CA LYS A 278 2.50 18.37 -13.74
C LYS A 278 3.82 19.13 -13.68
N GLN A 279 4.31 19.43 -12.47
CA GLN A 279 5.56 20.17 -12.27
C GLN A 279 6.79 19.42 -12.79
N CYS A 280 6.95 18.17 -12.36
CA CYS A 280 8.04 17.30 -12.76
C CYS A 280 8.00 17.00 -14.26
N ALA A 281 6.81 16.74 -14.81
CA ALA A 281 6.61 16.51 -16.24
C ALA A 281 7.11 17.72 -17.07
N GLN A 282 6.69 18.93 -16.71
CA GLN A 282 7.13 20.14 -17.41
C GLN A 282 8.64 20.39 -17.22
N GLN A 283 9.14 20.26 -16.00
CA GLN A 283 10.54 20.56 -15.68
C GLN A 283 11.52 19.68 -16.46
N PHE A 284 11.21 18.39 -16.62
CA PHE A 284 12.11 17.41 -17.24
C PHE A 284 11.65 16.92 -18.61
N SER A 285 10.61 17.54 -19.18
CA SER A 285 10.03 17.15 -20.47
C SER A 285 9.57 15.69 -20.53
N TYR A 286 9.02 15.19 -19.43
CA TYR A 286 8.38 13.88 -19.36
C TYR A 286 6.86 13.99 -19.59
N GLU A 287 6.23 12.87 -19.93
CA GLU A 287 4.76 12.76 -19.95
C GLU A 287 4.22 12.82 -18.51
N CYS A 288 3.14 13.58 -18.28
CA CYS A 288 2.48 13.62 -16.98
C CYS A 288 1.77 12.29 -16.70
N SER A 289 2.21 11.54 -15.67
CA SER A 289 1.56 10.27 -15.29
C SER A 289 0.43 10.43 -14.26
N GLY A 290 0.26 11.63 -13.68
CA GLY A 290 -0.74 11.86 -12.63
C GLY A 290 -0.33 11.26 -11.29
N ALA A 291 0.84 11.65 -10.78
CA ALA A 291 1.39 11.17 -9.52
C ALA A 291 1.54 12.30 -8.48
N ALA A 292 0.71 13.35 -8.56
CA ALA A 292 0.72 14.39 -7.55
C ALA A 292 0.06 13.93 -6.24
N ASP A 293 0.69 14.24 -5.12
CA ASP A 293 0.20 13.96 -3.78
C ASP A 293 0.41 15.21 -2.89
N GLY A 294 -0.12 15.16 -1.68
CA GLY A 294 0.02 16.20 -0.68
C GLY A 294 -1.07 16.12 0.37
N ASN A 295 -0.84 16.72 1.54
CA ASN A 295 -1.93 16.90 2.49
C ASN A 295 -3.00 17.83 1.91
N TYR A 296 -4.15 17.83 2.56
CA TYR A 296 -5.28 18.69 2.20
C TYR A 296 -4.90 20.18 2.09
N ASP A 297 -3.97 20.65 2.90
CA ASP A 297 -3.52 22.04 2.99
C ASP A 297 -2.16 22.32 2.32
N ASP A 298 -1.64 21.36 1.55
CA ASP A 298 -0.37 21.49 0.84
C ASP A 298 -0.55 21.96 -0.62
N VAL A 299 0.53 22.54 -1.15
CA VAL A 299 0.74 22.64 -2.60
C VAL A 299 0.97 21.22 -3.12
N PRO A 300 0.23 20.75 -4.15
CA PRO A 300 0.48 19.44 -4.74
C PRO A 300 1.92 19.29 -5.22
N THR A 301 2.54 18.16 -4.93
CA THR A 301 3.88 17.82 -5.41
C THR A 301 3.99 16.34 -5.76
N LEU A 302 5.04 15.96 -6.49
CA LEU A 302 5.28 14.56 -6.84
C LEU A 302 5.29 13.65 -5.61
N GLY A 303 4.33 12.74 -5.56
CA GLY A 303 4.24 11.63 -4.62
C GLY A 303 4.47 10.27 -5.31
N CYS A 304 4.42 9.20 -4.52
CA CYS A 304 4.36 7.85 -5.08
C CYS A 304 2.91 7.58 -5.51
N PRO A 305 2.66 7.28 -6.78
CA PRO A 305 1.31 6.92 -7.20
C PRO A 305 0.99 5.49 -6.74
N ASN A 306 -0.26 5.06 -6.94
CA ASN A 306 -0.62 3.68 -6.68
C ASN A 306 0.02 2.76 -7.72
N LEU A 307 1.02 1.97 -7.28
CA LEU A 307 1.77 1.04 -8.11
C LEU A 307 1.39 -0.40 -7.74
N ASP A 308 1.42 -1.30 -8.71
CA ASP A 308 1.29 -2.73 -8.48
C ASP A 308 1.99 -3.54 -9.58
N LEU A 309 2.21 -4.83 -9.31
CA LEU A 309 2.72 -5.76 -10.31
C LEU A 309 1.57 -6.41 -11.09
N ARG A 310 1.80 -6.69 -12.36
CA ARG A 310 0.86 -7.50 -13.14
C ARG A 310 1.01 -8.98 -12.76
N PRO A 311 -0.04 -9.67 -12.26
CA PRO A 311 0.04 -11.11 -12.01
C PRO A 311 0.32 -11.88 -13.29
N ASN A 312 1.07 -12.98 -13.19
CA ASN A 312 1.41 -13.83 -14.34
C ASN A 312 0.42 -14.98 -14.58
N GLY A 313 -0.74 -14.94 -13.90
CA GLY A 313 -1.82 -15.94 -14.02
C GLY A 313 -1.62 -17.21 -13.19
N LYS A 314 -0.44 -17.43 -12.59
CA LYS A 314 -0.12 -18.62 -11.80
C LYS A 314 -0.42 -18.40 -10.31
N THR A 315 -0.93 -19.42 -9.66
CA THR A 315 -1.09 -19.48 -8.20
C THR A 315 0.26 -19.63 -7.49
N VAL A 316 0.32 -19.37 -6.18
CA VAL A 316 1.54 -19.61 -5.38
C VAL A 316 2.05 -21.04 -5.56
N LYS A 317 1.17 -22.04 -5.47
CA LYS A 317 1.52 -23.45 -5.68
C LYS A 317 2.17 -23.71 -7.04
N GLU A 318 1.62 -23.13 -8.10
CA GLU A 318 2.18 -23.26 -9.45
C GLU A 318 3.52 -22.53 -9.61
N LEU A 319 3.71 -21.38 -8.94
CA LEU A 319 5.00 -20.68 -8.92
C LEU A 319 6.08 -21.46 -8.17
N LEU A 320 5.71 -22.15 -7.10
CA LEU A 320 6.63 -22.99 -6.33
C LEU A 320 7.07 -24.23 -7.11
N ASP A 321 6.23 -24.79 -7.98
CA ASP A 321 6.56 -25.95 -8.83
C ASP A 321 7.16 -27.11 -8.01
N GLY A 322 6.48 -27.48 -6.93
CA GLY A 322 6.88 -28.56 -6.01
C GLY A 322 7.99 -28.20 -5.01
N ARG A 323 8.55 -26.99 -5.06
CA ARG A 323 9.49 -26.48 -4.04
C ARG A 323 8.73 -25.95 -2.81
N LEU A 324 9.44 -25.78 -1.71
CA LEU A 324 8.92 -25.07 -0.55
C LEU A 324 9.03 -23.56 -0.74
N GLY A 325 8.05 -22.84 -0.21
CA GLY A 325 8.02 -21.38 -0.12
C GLY A 325 8.29 -20.90 1.30
N ILE A 326 8.95 -19.75 1.43
CA ILE A 326 9.12 -19.02 2.68
C ILE A 326 8.31 -17.74 2.59
N ILE A 327 7.23 -17.65 3.34
CA ILE A 327 6.42 -16.43 3.47
C ILE A 327 7.10 -15.52 4.49
N ILE A 328 7.52 -14.35 4.03
CA ILE A 328 8.05 -13.29 4.88
C ILE A 328 6.87 -12.62 5.59
N VAL A 329 6.79 -12.79 6.90
CA VAL A 329 5.75 -12.16 7.74
C VAL A 329 6.26 -10.84 8.32
N ALA A 330 7.48 -10.84 8.85
CA ALA A 330 8.12 -9.65 9.40
C ALA A 330 9.58 -9.56 8.94
N ALA A 331 9.90 -8.46 8.26
CA ALA A 331 11.23 -8.08 7.85
C ALA A 331 11.41 -6.58 8.06
N SER A 332 12.43 -6.18 8.81
CA SER A 332 12.66 -4.77 9.19
C SER A 332 14.14 -4.51 9.45
N GLY A 333 14.58 -3.26 9.29
CA GLY A 333 15.99 -2.86 9.50
C GLY A 333 16.90 -3.11 8.29
N GLY A 334 16.32 -3.48 7.15
CA GLY A 334 17.01 -3.58 5.86
C GLY A 334 17.08 -2.26 5.10
N ASP A 335 17.91 -2.23 4.06
CA ASP A 335 18.02 -1.11 3.12
C ASP A 335 18.51 -1.59 1.75
N THR A 336 18.43 -0.72 0.74
CA THR A 336 19.04 -0.92 -0.59
C THR A 336 20.13 0.12 -0.82
N SER A 337 21.36 -0.35 -1.03
CA SER A 337 22.49 0.53 -1.35
C SER A 337 22.25 1.35 -2.65
N PRO A 338 22.99 2.45 -2.87
CA PRO A 338 22.91 3.22 -4.12
C PRO A 338 23.17 2.38 -5.39
N ALA A 339 23.93 1.30 -5.28
CA ALA A 339 24.20 0.36 -6.38
C ALA A 339 23.06 -0.67 -6.62
N GLY A 340 21.96 -0.59 -5.87
CA GLY A 340 20.83 -1.49 -6.00
C GLY A 340 21.00 -2.83 -5.28
N ASN A 341 21.91 -2.96 -4.32
CA ASN A 341 22.02 -4.17 -3.49
C ASN A 341 21.09 -4.06 -2.29
N PHE A 342 20.06 -4.90 -2.25
CA PHE A 342 19.06 -5.02 -1.19
C PHE A 342 19.51 -6.05 -0.16
N ALA A 343 19.30 -5.75 1.12
CA ALA A 343 19.44 -6.70 2.22
C ALA A 343 18.49 -6.34 3.36
N THR A 344 17.83 -7.33 3.96
CA THR A 344 17.02 -7.15 5.16
C THR A 344 17.11 -8.38 6.07
N PRO A 345 17.20 -8.20 7.40
CA PRO A 345 16.92 -9.30 8.31
C PRO A 345 15.42 -9.59 8.29
N VAL A 346 15.10 -10.85 8.53
CA VAL A 346 13.76 -11.44 8.59
C VAL A 346 13.57 -11.95 10.01
N GLN A 347 12.76 -11.22 10.76
CA GLN A 347 12.44 -11.54 12.16
C GLN A 347 11.41 -12.67 12.27
N TYR A 348 10.50 -12.78 11.29
CA TYR A 348 9.50 -13.83 11.31
C TYR A 348 9.12 -14.29 9.90
N ALA A 349 9.11 -15.60 9.70
CA ALA A 349 8.70 -16.22 8.44
C ALA A 349 8.05 -17.58 8.66
N LEU A 350 7.16 -17.94 7.74
CA LEU A 350 6.47 -19.23 7.70
C LEU A 350 6.93 -20.04 6.50
N LEU A 351 7.10 -21.35 6.69
CA LEU A 351 7.33 -22.31 5.61
C LEU A 351 5.99 -22.78 5.04
N THR A 352 5.89 -22.93 3.72
CA THR A 352 4.69 -23.39 3.04
C THR A 352 5.01 -24.31 1.85
N ASP A 353 4.09 -25.19 1.50
CA ASP A 353 4.08 -25.95 0.24
C ASP A 353 3.28 -25.24 -0.88
N GLY A 354 2.78 -24.03 -0.61
CA GLY A 354 1.91 -23.27 -1.51
C GLY A 354 0.42 -23.44 -1.25
N GLU A 355 0.03 -24.29 -0.30
CA GLU A 355 -1.37 -24.47 0.13
C GLU A 355 -1.52 -24.34 1.65
N GLN A 356 -0.55 -24.86 2.42
CA GLN A 356 -0.62 -24.92 3.88
C GLN A 356 0.64 -24.33 4.51
N MET A 357 0.49 -23.83 5.74
CA MET A 357 1.62 -23.43 6.57
C MET A 357 2.18 -24.67 7.27
N LEU A 358 3.48 -24.91 7.09
CA LEU A 358 4.18 -26.10 7.58
C LEU A 358 4.91 -25.87 8.90
N GLY A 359 5.24 -24.62 9.22
CA GLY A 359 5.93 -24.23 10.44
C GLY A 359 6.53 -22.84 10.36
N HIS A 360 7.07 -22.35 11.46
CA HIS A 360 7.83 -21.11 11.53
C HIS A 360 9.33 -21.38 11.47
N LEU A 361 10.06 -20.42 10.92
CA LEU A 361 11.50 -20.51 10.69
C LEU A 361 12.29 -19.75 11.77
N PRO A 362 13.57 -20.08 12.00
CA PRO A 362 14.47 -19.21 12.76
C PRO A 362 14.69 -17.89 12.02
N GLU A 363 15.29 -16.90 12.67
CA GLU A 363 15.67 -15.65 12.01
C GLU A 363 16.76 -15.85 10.96
N PHE A 364 16.70 -15.09 9.87
CA PHE A 364 17.70 -15.11 8.80
C PHE A 364 17.74 -13.76 8.09
N GLN A 365 18.68 -13.61 7.16
CA GLN A 365 18.78 -12.46 6.28
C GLN A 365 18.54 -12.89 4.83
N ILE A 366 17.82 -12.05 4.09
CA ILE A 366 17.73 -12.15 2.63
C ILE A 366 18.49 -11.00 1.97
N SER A 367 19.11 -11.27 0.81
CA SER A 367 19.81 -10.24 0.04
C SER A 367 19.88 -10.57 -1.45
N GLY A 368 20.12 -9.53 -2.26
CA GLY A 368 20.33 -9.64 -3.70
C GLY A 368 20.42 -8.27 -4.37
N SER A 369 20.95 -8.21 -5.61
CA SER A 369 20.81 -7.00 -6.42
C SER A 369 19.39 -6.91 -6.96
N ILE A 370 18.78 -5.72 -6.98
CA ILE A 370 17.42 -5.55 -7.53
C ILE A 370 17.35 -5.98 -9.01
N TYR A 371 18.44 -5.86 -9.77
CA TYR A 371 18.51 -6.36 -11.14
C TYR A 371 18.42 -7.88 -11.22
N ASP A 372 19.01 -8.58 -10.25
CA ASP A 372 18.94 -10.03 -10.16
C ASP A 372 17.57 -10.48 -9.63
N LEU A 373 17.12 -9.91 -8.51
CA LEU A 373 15.85 -10.25 -7.83
C LEU A 373 14.64 -10.09 -8.76
N PHE A 374 14.61 -9.02 -9.56
CA PHE A 374 13.55 -8.77 -10.56
C PHE A 374 13.95 -9.20 -11.98
N GLY A 375 15.13 -9.79 -12.15
CA GLY A 375 15.65 -10.32 -13.40
C GLY A 375 15.69 -11.84 -13.40
N LYS A 376 16.90 -12.42 -13.34
CA LYS A 376 17.09 -13.88 -13.40
C LYS A 376 16.48 -14.65 -12.21
N ASP A 377 16.27 -13.97 -11.08
CA ASP A 377 15.74 -14.56 -9.86
C ASP A 377 14.24 -14.31 -9.66
N TYR A 378 13.62 -13.55 -10.56
CA TYR A 378 12.17 -13.39 -10.61
C TYR A 378 11.49 -14.71 -11.02
N ILE A 379 10.53 -15.17 -10.22
CA ILE A 379 9.72 -16.36 -10.53
C ILE A 379 8.31 -15.95 -10.95
N GLY A 380 7.71 -14.96 -10.30
CA GLY A 380 6.37 -14.49 -10.66
C GLY A 380 5.69 -13.66 -9.58
N TYR A 381 4.52 -13.13 -9.93
CA TYR A 381 3.58 -12.50 -9.01
C TYR A 381 2.27 -13.28 -9.04
N SER A 382 1.87 -13.83 -7.89
CA SER A 382 0.78 -14.80 -7.83
C SER A 382 -0.55 -14.22 -8.26
N SER A 383 -1.43 -15.02 -8.82
CA SER A 383 -2.82 -14.64 -9.15
C SER A 383 -3.78 -14.84 -7.98
N ASP A 384 -3.43 -15.74 -7.05
CA ASP A 384 -4.17 -16.00 -5.82
C ASP A 384 -3.57 -15.29 -4.61
N LYS A 385 -4.36 -15.27 -3.53
CA LYS A 385 -4.05 -14.64 -2.25
C LYS A 385 -3.98 -15.72 -1.18
N LEU A 386 -2.80 -16.35 -1.07
CA LEU A 386 -2.57 -17.45 -0.14
C LEU A 386 -2.77 -17.00 1.31
N ILE A 387 -2.23 -15.83 1.66
CA ILE A 387 -2.24 -15.23 2.99
C ILE A 387 -2.23 -13.69 2.88
N PHE A 388 -2.60 -13.00 3.96
CA PHE A 388 -2.65 -11.53 4.08
C PHE A 388 -3.60 -10.81 3.10
N ASN A 389 -4.51 -11.56 2.47
CA ASN A 389 -5.38 -11.06 1.39
C ASN A 389 -4.65 -10.30 0.26
N GLN A 390 -3.40 -10.66 -0.03
CA GLN A 390 -2.60 -10.03 -1.08
C GLN A 390 -1.93 -11.06 -1.98
N ASN A 391 -1.66 -10.65 -3.21
CA ASN A 391 -0.85 -11.42 -4.13
C ASN A 391 0.63 -11.36 -3.66
N LEU A 392 1.36 -12.45 -3.84
CA LEU A 392 2.73 -12.60 -3.34
C LEU A 392 3.72 -12.59 -4.49
N LEU A 393 4.82 -11.86 -4.29
CA LEU A 393 6.00 -11.92 -5.14
C LEU A 393 6.79 -13.18 -4.80
N ALA A 394 7.04 -14.00 -5.80
CA ALA A 394 7.91 -15.17 -5.74
C ALA A 394 9.27 -14.85 -6.37
N ILE A 395 10.34 -14.96 -5.59
CA ILE A 395 11.73 -14.72 -6.03
C ILE A 395 12.70 -15.72 -5.42
N ARG A 396 13.84 -15.91 -6.08
CA ARG A 396 15.05 -16.43 -5.42
C ARG A 396 15.81 -15.26 -4.80
N ALA A 397 16.38 -15.48 -3.63
CA ALA A 397 17.26 -14.52 -2.98
C ALA A 397 18.37 -15.28 -2.24
N LYS A 398 19.49 -14.61 -1.96
CA LYS A 398 20.51 -15.18 -1.10
C LYS A 398 19.99 -15.19 0.33
N ILE A 399 19.94 -16.38 0.94
CA ILE A 399 19.54 -16.60 2.33
C ILE A 399 20.78 -16.81 3.19
N GLN A 400 20.86 -16.14 4.34
CA GLN A 400 21.93 -16.31 5.32
C GLN A 400 21.32 -16.47 6.71
N LYS A 401 21.53 -17.62 7.37
CA LYS A 401 21.13 -17.81 8.77
C LYS A 401 21.82 -16.78 9.66
N LEU A 402 21.07 -16.19 10.58
CA LEU A 402 21.63 -15.39 11.66
C LEU A 402 22.03 -16.36 12.78
N ASN A 403 23.27 -16.24 13.25
CA ASN A 403 23.83 -17.13 14.27
C ASN A 403 23.31 -16.80 15.66
#